data_AF-A0A7C5GD14-F1
#
_entry.id   AF-A0A7C5GD14-F1
#
_cell.length_a   1.000
_cell.length_b   1.000
_cell.length_c   1.000
_cell.angle_alpha   90.00
_cell.angle_beta   90.00
_cell.angle_gamma   90.00
#
_symmetry.space_group_name_H-M   'P 1'
#
loop_
_entity.id
_entity.type
_entity.pdbx_description
1 polymer ?
#
loop_
_entity_poly.entity_id
_entity_poly.type
_entity_poly.pdbx_seq_one_letter_code
_entity_poly.pdbx_strand_id
1 'polypeptide(L)'
;MRKLLGWAVLILGTGLLGYYATNNHAQRMEQAISGAAAQAVTSSVHGVTTRVSGRDIIVEGIANDAAEHDQIVAALDAVDGRRVVDDRLTILERAAPFVLTAERAGDAASYSGNVPTEAVRATLAERIGESGANALDLAAGMPDDAWPGAALQGLDALDLLESGKMVLSDRSLTLTGQAYSPVERDEAKAALEGLADGYSVQTDITTRIPLAAPYLMQAVKDAGTTRHSGNVPDAQTRANFAATMGADADTLELAIGMPDSDWPGVVTQALGALDQLEGGELRVDDRMITLTGVARSPLEQAAAEAALADLPEGYPARTDITARIALAQP
;
A
#
# COMPACT_ATOMS: atom_id res chain seq x y z
N MET A 1 -82.87 25.05 37.74
CA MET A 1 -81.70 24.23 38.13
C MET A 1 -81.37 23.10 37.15
N ARG A 2 -82.30 22.23 36.73
CA ARG A 2 -82.00 21.09 35.83
C ARG A 2 -81.37 21.45 34.47
N LYS A 3 -81.75 22.57 33.85
CA LYS A 3 -81.18 23.03 32.57
C LYS A 3 -79.73 23.51 32.69
N LEU A 4 -79.39 24.20 33.77
CA LEU A 4 -78.01 24.65 34.05
C LEU A 4 -77.08 23.47 34.31
N LEU A 5 -77.56 22.43 34.99
CA LEU A 5 -76.82 21.19 35.22
C LEU A 5 -76.51 20.47 33.89
N GLY A 6 -77.47 20.43 32.96
CA GLY A 6 -77.28 19.82 31.63
C GLY A 6 -76.22 20.53 30.79
N TRP A 7 -76.20 21.87 30.79
CA TRP A 7 -75.17 22.65 30.09
C TRP A 7 -73.78 22.47 30.71
N ALA A 8 -73.68 22.41 32.04
CA ALA A 8 -72.41 22.17 32.73
C ALA A 8 -71.82 20.79 32.40
N VAL A 9 -72.66 19.74 32.37
CA VAL A 9 -72.23 18.37 31.99
C VAL A 9 -71.80 18.30 30.53
N LEU A 10 -72.50 19.00 29.62
CA LEU A 10 -72.12 19.04 28.21
C LEU A 10 -70.73 19.68 28.02
N ILE A 11 -70.50 20.85 28.62
CA ILE A 11 -69.23 21.60 28.47
C ILE A 11 -68.06 20.84 29.11
N LEU A 12 -68.26 20.26 30.31
CA LEU A 12 -67.25 19.42 30.95
C LEU A 12 -66.97 18.15 30.15
N GLY A 13 -68.02 17.50 29.62
CA GLY A 13 -67.90 16.30 28.82
C GLY A 13 -67.16 16.53 27.51
N THR A 14 -67.50 17.60 26.77
CA THR A 14 -66.80 17.95 25.53
C THR A 14 -65.39 18.47 25.79
N GLY A 15 -65.15 19.18 26.89
CA GLY A 15 -63.82 19.59 27.32
C GLY A 15 -62.93 18.41 27.68
N LEU A 16 -63.44 17.44 28.45
CA LEU A 16 -62.74 16.21 28.82
C LEU A 16 -62.50 15.30 27.61
N LEU A 17 -63.48 15.14 26.72
CA LEU A 17 -63.32 14.41 25.46
C LEU A 17 -62.31 15.10 24.54
N GLY A 18 -62.37 16.43 24.43
CA GLY A 18 -61.42 17.23 23.68
C GLY A 18 -60.00 17.05 24.22
N TYR A 19 -59.83 17.16 25.53
CA TYR A 19 -58.54 16.94 26.23
C TYR A 19 -58.03 15.51 26.09
N TYR A 20 -58.89 14.50 26.25
CA TYR A 20 -58.52 13.09 26.10
C TYR A 20 -58.16 12.73 24.66
N ALA A 21 -58.92 13.23 23.68
CA ALA A 21 -58.63 13.04 22.26
C ALA A 21 -57.32 13.73 21.86
N THR A 22 -57.12 14.99 22.28
CA THR A 22 -55.88 15.73 21.96
C THR A 22 -54.65 15.14 22.63
N ASN A 23 -54.71 14.71 23.89
CA ASN A 23 -53.53 14.11 24.53
C ASN A 23 -53.29 12.65 24.11
N ASN A 24 -54.30 11.78 24.13
CA ASN A 24 -54.07 10.34 24.00
C ASN A 24 -54.19 9.80 22.57
N HIS A 25 -54.97 10.42 21.69
CA HIS A 25 -55.07 9.96 20.30
C HIS A 25 -54.00 10.62 19.42
N ALA A 26 -53.69 11.91 19.64
CA ALA A 26 -52.63 12.58 18.90
C ALA A 26 -51.26 11.93 19.14
N GLN A 27 -50.89 11.67 20.41
CA GLN A 27 -49.62 11.02 20.75
C GLN A 27 -49.51 9.60 20.19
N ARG A 28 -50.60 8.82 20.21
CA ARG A 28 -50.61 7.47 19.64
C ARG A 28 -50.44 7.47 18.12
N MET A 29 -51.10 8.40 17.42
CA MET A 29 -50.92 8.54 15.97
C MET A 29 -49.51 9.01 15.62
N GLU A 30 -48.98 9.99 16.33
CA GLU A 30 -47.62 10.50 16.13
C GLU A 30 -46.56 9.41 16.38
N GLN A 31 -46.73 8.60 17.44
CA GLN A 31 -45.85 7.45 17.71
C GLN A 31 -45.96 6.38 16.63
N ALA A 32 -47.16 6.08 16.14
CA ALA A 32 -47.35 5.11 15.06
C ALA A 32 -46.70 5.58 13.75
N ILE A 33 -46.90 6.85 13.39
CA ILE A 33 -46.28 7.46 12.20
C ILE A 33 -44.76 7.50 12.37
N SER A 34 -44.25 7.86 13.55
CA SER A 34 -42.81 7.87 13.85
C SER A 34 -42.19 6.48 13.71
N GLY A 35 -42.83 5.44 14.26
CA GLY A 35 -42.37 4.07 14.12
C GLY A 35 -42.37 3.58 12.66
N ALA A 36 -43.42 3.91 11.90
CA ALA A 36 -43.52 3.56 10.49
C ALA A 36 -42.51 4.32 9.62
N ALA A 37 -42.32 5.62 9.87
CA ALA A 37 -41.34 6.46 9.17
C ALA A 37 -39.90 5.97 9.40
N ALA A 38 -39.56 5.64 10.64
CA ALA A 38 -38.24 5.08 10.98
C ALA A 38 -37.98 3.73 10.27
N GLN A 39 -39.01 2.88 10.16
CA GLN A 39 -38.91 1.63 9.41
C GLN A 39 -38.74 1.87 7.90
N ALA A 40 -39.42 2.87 7.34
CA ALA A 40 -39.36 3.18 5.92
C ALA A 40 -37.96 3.63 5.45
N VAL A 41 -37.17 4.24 6.33
CA VAL A 41 -35.83 4.76 5.99
C VAL A 41 -34.68 3.84 6.41
N THR A 42 -34.96 2.68 7.02
CA THR A 42 -33.91 1.79 7.56
C THR A 42 -32.95 1.26 6.48
N SER A 43 -33.40 1.17 5.23
CA SER A 43 -32.59 0.72 4.09
C SER A 43 -31.76 1.82 3.43
N SER A 44 -31.74 3.04 3.98
CA SER A 44 -30.94 4.14 3.41
C SER A 44 -29.44 3.86 3.54
N VAL A 45 -28.67 4.20 2.49
CA VAL A 45 -27.22 3.97 2.42
C VAL A 45 -26.45 4.84 3.42
N HIS A 46 -26.85 6.10 3.57
CA HIS A 46 -26.12 7.11 4.36
C HIS A 46 -26.76 7.41 5.72
N GLY A 47 -27.72 6.59 6.17
CA GLY A 47 -28.39 6.76 7.46
C GLY A 47 -29.22 8.04 7.53
N VAL A 48 -30.46 7.97 7.02
CA VAL A 48 -31.39 9.11 7.05
C VAL A 48 -32.12 9.19 8.39
N THR A 49 -32.32 10.40 8.91
CA THR A 49 -33.05 10.63 10.15
C THR A 49 -34.44 11.18 9.86
N THR A 50 -35.46 10.57 10.46
CA THR A 50 -36.85 11.07 10.40
C THR A 50 -37.28 11.62 11.75
N ARG A 51 -37.94 12.78 11.73
CA ARG A 51 -38.60 13.37 12.90
C ARG A 51 -40.06 13.62 12.56
N VAL A 52 -40.98 13.22 13.43
CA VAL A 52 -42.41 13.48 13.24
C VAL A 52 -42.85 14.62 14.14
N SER A 53 -43.62 15.55 13.60
CA SER A 53 -44.31 16.60 14.37
C SER A 53 -45.80 16.49 14.12
N GLY A 54 -46.52 15.89 15.07
CA GLY A 54 -47.93 15.55 14.92
C GLY A 54 -48.17 14.49 13.83
N ARG A 55 -48.37 14.92 12.57
CA ARG A 55 -48.54 14.04 11.40
C ARG A 55 -47.66 14.40 10.21
N ASP A 56 -46.76 15.35 10.42
CA ASP A 56 -45.81 15.78 9.41
C ASP A 56 -44.51 15.05 9.65
N ILE A 57 -43.98 14.44 8.60
CA ILE A 57 -42.70 13.74 8.65
C ILE A 57 -41.65 14.69 8.10
N ILE A 58 -40.64 15.01 8.90
CA ILE A 58 -39.46 15.76 8.47
C ILE A 58 -38.35 14.73 8.26
N VAL A 59 -37.75 14.72 7.08
CA VAL A 59 -36.65 13.82 6.74
C VAL A 59 -35.39 14.63 6.47
N GLU A 60 -34.31 14.32 7.18
CA GLU A 60 -33.03 15.04 7.15
C GLU A 60 -31.90 14.01 6.95
N GLY A 61 -30.91 14.34 6.12
CA GLY A 61 -29.77 13.46 5.85
C GLY A 61 -29.27 13.56 4.42
N ILE A 62 -28.50 12.54 4.03
CA ILE A 62 -27.90 12.42 2.69
C ILE A 62 -28.57 11.26 1.95
N ALA A 63 -28.91 11.47 0.68
CA ALA A 63 -29.30 10.41 -0.25
C ALA A 63 -28.15 10.17 -1.24
N ASN A 64 -27.84 8.91 -1.53
CA ASN A 64 -26.76 8.49 -2.43
C ASN A 64 -26.98 8.96 -3.86
N ASP A 65 -28.22 8.95 -4.34
CA ASP A 65 -28.60 9.53 -5.62
C ASP A 65 -30.08 9.93 -5.65
N ALA A 66 -30.51 10.50 -6.79
CA ALA A 66 -31.90 10.89 -7.01
C ALA A 66 -32.88 9.71 -6.95
N ALA A 67 -32.45 8.50 -7.31
CA ALA A 67 -33.34 7.33 -7.27
C ALA A 67 -33.58 6.86 -5.83
N GLU A 68 -32.53 6.82 -5.00
CA GLU A 68 -32.69 6.54 -3.56
C GLU A 68 -33.51 7.63 -2.88
N HIS A 69 -33.24 8.90 -3.19
CA HIS A 69 -34.02 10.03 -2.70
C HIS A 69 -35.52 9.84 -2.98
N ASP A 70 -35.88 9.60 -4.24
CA ASP A 70 -37.28 9.42 -4.65
C ASP A 70 -37.90 8.17 -4.00
N GLN A 71 -37.13 7.10 -3.78
CA GLN A 71 -37.59 5.91 -3.06
C GLN A 71 -37.88 6.20 -1.59
N ILE A 72 -37.00 6.94 -0.91
CA ILE A 72 -37.18 7.35 0.49
C ILE A 72 -38.43 8.22 0.62
N VAL A 73 -38.54 9.25 -0.22
CA VAL A 73 -39.70 10.15 -0.21
C VAL A 73 -40.98 9.36 -0.49
N ALA A 74 -41.00 8.49 -1.51
CA ALA A 74 -42.16 7.66 -1.83
C ALA A 74 -42.55 6.69 -0.70
N ALA A 75 -41.57 6.13 0.02
CA ALA A 75 -41.81 5.26 1.17
C ALA A 75 -42.42 6.03 2.35
N LEU A 76 -41.92 7.24 2.64
CA LEU A 76 -42.49 8.12 3.66
C LEU A 76 -43.89 8.61 3.26
N ASP A 77 -44.06 8.93 1.98
CA ASP A 77 -45.33 9.22 1.35
C ASP A 77 -46.23 7.99 1.22
N ALA A 78 -45.88 6.81 1.72
CA ALA A 78 -46.78 5.66 1.81
C ALA A 78 -47.24 5.39 3.25
N VAL A 79 -46.66 6.05 4.27
CA VAL A 79 -46.96 5.82 5.70
C VAL A 79 -48.41 6.15 6.04
N ASP A 80 -49.17 5.22 6.60
CA ASP A 80 -50.57 5.51 6.93
C ASP A 80 -50.71 6.65 7.96
N GLY A 81 -51.57 7.63 7.66
CA GLY A 81 -51.83 8.76 8.54
C GLY A 81 -50.88 9.95 8.40
N ARG A 82 -49.86 9.91 7.51
CA ARG A 82 -49.05 11.11 7.19
C ARG A 82 -49.90 12.20 6.56
N ARG A 83 -49.57 13.46 6.86
CA ARG A 83 -50.18 14.64 6.22
C ARG A 83 -49.29 15.21 5.13
N VAL A 84 -48.02 15.45 5.45
CA VAL A 84 -46.99 16.04 4.58
C VAL A 84 -45.65 15.40 4.92
N VAL A 85 -44.81 15.19 3.92
CA VAL A 85 -43.38 14.93 4.07
C VAL A 85 -42.63 16.24 3.77
N ASP A 86 -41.92 16.76 4.76
CA ASP A 86 -40.96 17.87 4.64
C ASP A 86 -39.60 17.27 4.31
N ASP A 87 -39.30 17.29 3.02
CA ASP A 87 -38.08 16.75 2.43
C ASP A 87 -36.92 17.75 2.55
N ARG A 88 -35.93 17.38 3.37
CA ARG A 88 -34.68 18.12 3.58
C ARG A 88 -33.46 17.24 3.31
N LEU A 89 -33.62 16.25 2.44
CA LEU A 89 -32.52 15.42 2.00
C LEU A 89 -31.59 16.21 1.09
N THR A 90 -30.29 15.94 1.23
CA THR A 90 -29.29 16.43 0.28
C THR A 90 -28.83 15.25 -0.57
N ILE A 91 -28.91 15.39 -1.89
CA ILE A 91 -28.40 14.38 -2.82
C ILE A 91 -26.90 14.57 -2.96
N LEU A 92 -26.15 13.49 -2.79
CA LEU A 92 -24.71 13.49 -2.90
C LEU A 92 -24.26 13.77 -4.35
N GLU A 93 -23.17 14.51 -4.52
CA GLU A 93 -22.59 14.71 -5.85
C GLU A 93 -22.04 13.38 -6.37
N ARG A 94 -22.31 13.07 -7.64
CA ARG A 94 -21.81 11.86 -8.29
C ARG A 94 -20.48 12.14 -8.98
N ALA A 95 -19.41 11.52 -8.49
CA ALA A 95 -18.12 11.52 -9.15
C ALA A 95 -18.12 10.54 -10.33
N ALA A 96 -17.64 11.01 -11.49
CA ALA A 96 -17.44 10.20 -12.69
C ALA A 96 -16.24 10.76 -13.48
N PRO A 97 -15.06 10.10 -13.43
CA PRO A 97 -14.79 8.82 -12.76
C PRO A 97 -14.76 8.92 -11.22
N PHE A 98 -15.00 7.79 -10.54
CA PHE A 98 -14.85 7.67 -9.09
C PHE A 98 -13.39 7.34 -8.75
N VAL A 99 -12.64 8.34 -8.27
CA VAL A 99 -11.18 8.25 -8.13
C VAL A 99 -10.75 8.33 -6.67
N LEU A 100 -9.82 7.45 -6.28
CA LEU A 100 -8.97 7.56 -5.09
C LEU A 100 -7.51 7.63 -5.54
N THR A 101 -6.76 8.59 -4.98
CA THR A 101 -5.33 8.74 -5.22
C THR A 101 -4.58 8.72 -3.91
N ALA A 102 -3.54 7.89 -3.83
CA ALA A 102 -2.58 7.86 -2.74
C ALA A 102 -1.18 8.09 -3.32
N GLU A 103 -0.39 8.97 -2.71
CA GLU A 103 0.98 9.23 -3.11
C GLU A 103 1.89 9.12 -1.90
N ARG A 104 3.00 8.40 -2.05
CA ARG A 104 4.01 8.17 -1.03
C ARG A 104 5.36 8.68 -1.51
N ALA A 105 6.03 9.45 -0.66
CA ALA A 105 7.41 9.91 -0.86
C ALA A 105 8.20 9.72 0.43
N GLY A 106 8.88 8.57 0.56
CA GLY A 106 9.54 8.18 1.80
C GLY A 106 8.54 7.99 2.94
N ASP A 107 8.69 8.78 4.01
CA ASP A 107 7.81 8.72 5.19
C ASP A 107 6.55 9.61 5.06
N ALA A 108 6.47 10.43 4.02
CA ALA A 108 5.30 11.27 3.77
C ALA A 108 4.31 10.55 2.84
N ALA A 109 3.02 10.60 3.20
CA ALA A 109 1.93 10.13 2.37
C ALA A 109 0.83 11.20 2.25
N SER A 110 0.19 11.25 1.10
CA SER A 110 -0.95 12.13 0.83
C SER A 110 -2.07 11.36 0.14
N TYR A 111 -3.30 11.74 0.43
CA TYR A 111 -4.50 11.06 -0.03
C TYR A 111 -5.50 12.09 -0.55
N SER A 112 -6.21 11.75 -1.61
CA SER A 112 -7.22 12.62 -2.21
C SER A 112 -8.21 11.82 -3.05
N GLY A 113 -9.35 12.42 -3.37
CA GLY A 113 -10.37 11.81 -4.18
C GLY A 113 -11.63 11.52 -3.37
N ASN A 114 -12.29 10.42 -3.68
CA ASN A 114 -13.67 10.18 -3.27
C ASN A 114 -13.77 8.97 -2.34
N VAL A 115 -14.75 9.03 -1.43
CA VAL A 115 -15.14 7.92 -0.57
C VAL A 115 -16.67 7.75 -0.62
N PRO A 116 -17.19 6.51 -0.70
CA PRO A 116 -18.61 6.30 -0.96
C PRO A 116 -19.49 6.49 0.27
N THR A 117 -19.00 6.18 1.47
CA THR A 117 -19.75 6.26 2.72
C THR A 117 -18.80 6.58 3.87
N GLU A 118 -19.34 7.11 4.97
CA GLU A 118 -18.57 7.32 6.20
C GLU A 118 -18.08 6.00 6.82
N ALA A 119 -18.78 4.89 6.60
CA ALA A 119 -18.32 3.58 7.03
C ALA A 119 -17.05 3.15 6.28
N VAL A 120 -17.02 3.32 4.95
CA VAL A 120 -15.82 3.04 4.15
C VAL A 120 -14.70 4.03 4.49
N ARG A 121 -15.02 5.31 4.75
CA ARG A 121 -14.04 6.29 5.23
C ARG A 121 -13.38 5.83 6.52
N ALA A 122 -14.15 5.35 7.49
CA ALA A 122 -13.64 4.83 8.75
C ALA A 122 -12.73 3.61 8.53
N THR A 123 -13.13 2.66 7.66
CA THR A 123 -12.27 1.52 7.29
C THR A 123 -10.95 1.97 6.66
N LEU A 124 -10.98 2.96 5.76
CA LEU A 124 -9.76 3.53 5.19
C LEU A 124 -8.94 4.26 6.26
N ALA A 125 -9.56 4.96 7.21
CA ALA A 125 -8.88 5.67 8.29
C ALA A 125 -8.02 4.75 9.17
N GLU A 126 -8.43 3.49 9.37
CA GLU A 126 -7.60 2.48 10.05
C GLU A 126 -6.26 2.25 9.34
N ARG A 127 -6.23 2.47 8.01
CA ARG A 127 -5.06 2.25 7.16
C ARG A 127 -4.25 3.51 6.87
N ILE A 128 -4.92 4.62 6.57
CA ILE A 128 -4.29 5.88 6.12
C ILE A 128 -4.28 6.98 7.18
N GLY A 129 -4.82 6.68 8.37
CA GLY A 129 -5.01 7.61 9.47
C GLY A 129 -6.18 8.59 9.25
N GLU A 130 -6.68 9.13 10.36
CA GLU A 130 -7.80 10.10 10.37
C GLU A 130 -7.54 11.30 9.46
N SER A 131 -6.33 11.87 9.49
CA SER A 131 -5.98 13.01 8.65
C SER A 131 -6.03 12.68 7.15
N GLY A 132 -5.62 11.47 6.76
CA GLY A 132 -5.69 11.01 5.38
C GLY A 132 -7.13 10.75 4.94
N ALA A 133 -7.93 10.10 5.79
CA ALA A 133 -9.33 9.81 5.51
C ALA A 133 -10.18 11.09 5.44
N ASN A 134 -9.88 12.10 6.26
CA ASN A 134 -10.56 13.41 6.22
C ASN A 134 -10.20 14.26 4.98
N ALA A 135 -9.14 13.89 4.24
CA ALA A 135 -8.80 14.53 2.97
C ALA A 135 -9.60 13.98 1.77
N LEU A 136 -10.42 12.95 1.98
CA LEU A 136 -11.29 12.38 0.95
C LEU A 136 -12.66 13.07 0.98
N ASP A 137 -13.28 13.23 -0.17
CA ASP A 137 -14.61 13.82 -0.29
C ASP A 137 -15.68 12.72 -0.35
N LEU A 138 -16.77 12.91 0.39
CA LEU A 138 -17.91 11.99 0.30
C LEU A 138 -18.59 12.21 -1.07
N ALA A 139 -18.66 11.17 -1.90
CA ALA A 139 -19.28 11.26 -3.21
C ALA A 139 -19.99 9.96 -3.59
N ALA A 140 -21.01 10.05 -4.43
CA ALA A 140 -21.60 8.88 -5.07
C ALA A 140 -20.79 8.49 -6.32
N GLY A 141 -21.01 7.29 -6.84
CA GLY A 141 -20.36 6.81 -8.07
C GLY A 141 -19.41 5.62 -7.89
N MET A 142 -19.32 5.05 -6.69
CA MET A 142 -18.60 3.80 -6.47
C MET A 142 -19.11 2.71 -7.45
N PRO A 143 -18.20 2.01 -8.16
CA PRO A 143 -18.59 1.10 -9.22
C PRO A 143 -19.26 -0.19 -8.70
N ASP A 144 -18.82 -0.71 -7.56
CA ASP A 144 -19.34 -1.90 -6.88
C ASP A 144 -18.79 -2.04 -5.45
N ASP A 145 -19.34 -2.98 -4.69
CA ASP A 145 -18.97 -3.24 -3.29
C ASP A 145 -17.56 -3.83 -3.10
N ALA A 146 -16.88 -4.26 -4.18
CA ALA A 146 -15.50 -4.74 -4.11
C ALA A 146 -14.48 -3.60 -4.10
N TRP A 147 -14.91 -2.38 -4.45
CA TRP A 147 -14.03 -1.21 -4.56
C TRP A 147 -13.26 -0.87 -3.28
N PRO A 148 -13.83 -0.90 -2.06
CA PRO A 148 -13.07 -0.66 -0.84
C PRO A 148 -11.95 -1.68 -0.61
N GLY A 149 -12.18 -2.94 -0.98
CA GLY A 149 -11.16 -3.99 -0.92
C GLY A 149 -10.02 -3.73 -1.91
N ALA A 150 -10.36 -3.30 -3.13
CA ALA A 150 -9.36 -2.92 -4.13
C ALA A 150 -8.52 -1.71 -3.69
N ALA A 151 -9.15 -0.71 -3.05
CA ALA A 151 -8.46 0.43 -2.48
C ALA A 151 -7.43 0.01 -1.42
N LEU A 152 -7.83 -0.86 -0.49
CA LEU A 152 -6.94 -1.37 0.57
C LEU A 152 -5.77 -2.18 0.00
N GLN A 153 -6.03 -3.10 -0.94
CA GLN A 153 -4.95 -3.85 -1.62
C GLN A 153 -3.99 -2.93 -2.36
N GLY A 154 -4.50 -1.88 -3.02
CA GLY A 154 -3.68 -0.86 -3.65
C GLY A 154 -2.78 -0.10 -2.68
N LEU A 155 -3.29 0.21 -1.48
CA LEU A 155 -2.52 0.87 -0.42
C LEU A 155 -1.43 -0.06 0.12
N ASP A 156 -1.74 -1.34 0.31
CA ASP A 156 -0.77 -2.36 0.73
C ASP A 156 0.36 -2.54 -0.29
N ALA A 157 0.02 -2.58 -1.59
CA ALA A 157 1.03 -2.62 -2.64
C ALA A 157 1.89 -1.34 -2.72
N LEU A 158 1.32 -0.17 -2.44
CA LEU A 158 2.05 1.10 -2.40
C LEU A 158 3.08 1.14 -1.25
N ASP A 159 2.80 0.49 -0.12
CA ASP A 159 3.70 0.45 1.04
C ASP A 159 4.97 -0.38 0.82
N LEU A 160 4.96 -1.27 -0.18
CA LEU A 160 6.15 -2.02 -0.60
C LEU A 160 7.09 -1.16 -1.47
N LEU A 161 6.64 0.02 -1.92
CA LEU A 161 7.44 0.95 -2.70
C LEU A 161 8.08 2.01 -1.80
N GLU A 162 9.32 2.40 -2.06
CA GLU A 162 9.96 3.51 -1.34
C GLU A 162 9.31 4.86 -1.66
N SER A 163 8.84 5.00 -2.89
CA SER A 163 8.05 6.13 -3.35
C SER A 163 7.19 5.71 -4.53
N GLY A 164 6.00 6.29 -4.64
CA GLY A 164 5.08 5.93 -5.70
C GLY A 164 3.73 6.59 -5.58
N LYS A 165 2.88 6.28 -6.55
CA LYS A 165 1.52 6.77 -6.66
C LYS A 165 0.60 5.61 -7.01
N MET A 166 -0.47 5.47 -6.26
CA MET A 166 -1.59 4.60 -6.55
C MET A 166 -2.79 5.46 -6.96
N VAL A 167 -3.42 5.09 -8.07
CA VAL A 167 -4.66 5.70 -8.56
C VAL A 167 -5.66 4.58 -8.82
N LEU A 168 -6.75 4.56 -8.06
CA LEU A 168 -7.90 3.70 -8.31
C LEU A 168 -9.01 4.56 -8.92
N SER A 169 -9.25 4.38 -10.22
CA SER A 169 -10.29 5.08 -10.97
C SER A 169 -11.33 4.07 -11.43
N ASP A 170 -12.53 4.15 -10.86
CA ASP A 170 -13.58 3.14 -11.03
C ASP A 170 -13.01 1.73 -10.76
N ARG A 171 -12.89 0.88 -11.79
CA ARG A 171 -12.35 -0.49 -11.71
C ARG A 171 -10.89 -0.60 -12.20
N SER A 172 -10.23 0.51 -12.47
CA SER A 172 -8.84 0.52 -12.96
C SER A 172 -7.90 0.99 -11.86
N LEU A 173 -7.00 0.10 -11.43
CA LEU A 173 -5.95 0.41 -10.46
C LEU A 173 -4.62 0.58 -11.21
N THR A 174 -4.02 1.76 -11.07
CA THR A 174 -2.69 2.05 -11.58
C THR A 174 -1.74 2.26 -10.41
N LEU A 175 -0.63 1.54 -10.38
CA LEU A 175 0.45 1.68 -9.40
C LEU A 175 1.75 2.03 -10.11
N THR A 176 2.32 3.19 -9.81
CA THR A 176 3.61 3.61 -10.37
C THR A 176 4.59 3.99 -9.26
N GLY A 177 5.89 3.79 -9.48
CA GLY A 177 6.88 4.22 -8.49
C GLY A 177 8.26 3.56 -8.59
N GLN A 178 8.98 3.63 -7.47
CA GLN A 178 10.28 3.02 -7.28
C GLN A 178 10.26 2.12 -6.04
N ALA A 179 10.54 0.83 -6.26
CA ALA A 179 10.83 -0.14 -5.21
C ALA A 179 12.33 -0.12 -4.87
N TYR A 180 12.67 -0.61 -3.69
CA TYR A 180 14.07 -0.73 -3.27
C TYR A 180 14.82 -1.75 -4.15
N SER A 181 14.27 -2.97 -4.29
CA SER A 181 14.82 -4.02 -5.13
C SER A 181 13.72 -4.69 -6.00
N PRO A 182 14.13 -5.56 -6.95
CA PRO A 182 13.21 -6.39 -7.73
C PRO A 182 12.32 -7.32 -6.89
N VAL A 183 12.74 -7.71 -5.68
CA VAL A 183 11.93 -8.56 -4.80
C VAL A 183 10.69 -7.79 -4.33
N GLU A 184 10.86 -6.59 -3.76
CA GLU A 184 9.72 -5.78 -3.29
C GLU A 184 8.84 -5.33 -4.46
N ARG A 185 9.43 -5.10 -5.64
CA ARG A 185 8.66 -4.83 -6.87
C ARG A 185 7.73 -6.00 -7.20
N ASP A 186 8.23 -7.23 -7.13
CA ASP A 186 7.45 -8.41 -7.49
C ASP A 186 6.43 -8.75 -6.40
N GLU A 187 6.74 -8.52 -5.12
CA GLU A 187 5.78 -8.57 -4.03
C GLU A 187 4.65 -7.54 -4.19
N ALA A 188 4.97 -6.30 -4.59
CA ALA A 188 3.98 -5.26 -4.85
C ALA A 188 3.03 -5.63 -6.00
N LYS A 189 3.56 -6.29 -7.05
CA LYS A 189 2.73 -6.82 -8.14
C LYS A 189 1.86 -7.98 -7.67
N ALA A 190 2.43 -8.93 -6.93
CA ALA A 190 1.71 -10.07 -6.40
C ALA A 190 0.57 -9.67 -5.46
N ALA A 191 0.74 -8.61 -4.67
CA ALA A 191 -0.30 -8.05 -3.82
C ALA A 191 -1.55 -7.59 -4.60
N LEU A 192 -1.40 -7.26 -5.89
CA LEU A 192 -2.49 -6.82 -6.78
C LEU A 192 -3.09 -7.95 -7.62
N GLU A 193 -2.49 -9.16 -7.63
CA GLU A 193 -3.03 -10.31 -8.37
C GLU A 193 -4.33 -10.85 -7.76
N GLY A 194 -4.63 -10.51 -6.50
CA GLY A 194 -5.81 -10.94 -5.74
C GLY A 194 -7.03 -10.02 -5.86
N LEU A 195 -7.04 -9.08 -6.80
CA LEU A 195 -8.18 -8.18 -7.00
C LEU A 195 -9.42 -8.93 -7.51
N ALA A 196 -10.60 -8.39 -7.19
CA ALA A 196 -11.87 -8.97 -7.61
C ALA A 196 -12.02 -8.98 -9.14
N ASP A 197 -12.80 -9.94 -9.65
CA ASP A 197 -13.10 -10.06 -11.08
C ASP A 197 -13.66 -8.75 -11.65
N GLY A 198 -13.12 -8.34 -12.81
CA GLY A 198 -13.51 -7.11 -13.49
C GLY A 198 -12.68 -5.88 -13.14
N TYR A 199 -11.75 -5.98 -12.19
CA TYR A 199 -10.73 -4.96 -11.95
C TYR A 199 -9.53 -5.17 -12.87
N SER A 200 -8.97 -4.07 -13.40
CA SER A 200 -7.76 -4.09 -14.21
C SER A 200 -6.62 -3.40 -13.49
N VAL A 201 -5.42 -4.00 -13.59
CA VAL A 201 -4.20 -3.46 -12.96
C VAL A 201 -3.21 -3.02 -14.02
N GLN A 202 -2.62 -1.85 -13.79
CA GLN A 202 -1.46 -1.38 -14.53
C GLN A 202 -0.35 -1.03 -13.55
N THR A 203 0.83 -1.63 -13.73
CA THR A 203 1.99 -1.34 -12.88
C THR A 203 3.15 -0.79 -13.70
N ASP A 204 3.74 0.31 -13.26
CA ASP A 204 5.01 0.84 -13.77
C ASP A 204 5.96 1.11 -12.61
N ILE A 205 6.70 0.07 -12.20
CA ILE A 205 7.53 0.08 -11.00
C ILE A 205 8.99 -0.15 -11.40
N THR A 206 9.81 0.85 -11.13
CA THR A 206 11.27 0.80 -11.26
C THR A 206 11.93 0.33 -9.97
N THR A 207 13.20 -0.05 -10.02
CA THR A 207 13.95 -0.49 -8.82
C THR A 207 15.17 0.40 -8.61
N ARG A 208 15.49 0.73 -7.36
CA ARG A 208 16.69 1.49 -7.03
C ARG A 208 17.96 0.66 -7.19
N ILE A 209 17.90 -0.58 -6.74
CA ILE A 209 19.01 -1.54 -6.83
C ILE A 209 18.67 -2.58 -7.91
N PRO A 210 19.58 -2.90 -8.85
CA PRO A 210 19.35 -3.93 -9.86
C PRO A 210 19.53 -5.35 -9.31
N LEU A 211 18.98 -6.33 -10.03
CA LEU A 211 19.37 -7.74 -9.89
C LEU A 211 20.54 -8.02 -10.83
N ALA A 212 21.70 -8.33 -10.28
CA ALA A 212 22.87 -8.74 -11.04
C ALA A 212 22.79 -10.25 -11.33
N ALA A 213 22.84 -10.61 -12.61
CA ALA A 213 22.90 -11.99 -13.08
C ALA A 213 23.77 -12.04 -14.36
N PRO A 214 25.04 -12.52 -14.28
CA PRO A 214 25.69 -13.11 -13.12
C PRO A 214 26.10 -12.08 -12.05
N TYR A 215 26.28 -12.53 -10.81
CA TYR A 215 26.76 -11.73 -9.70
C TYR A 215 28.30 -11.67 -9.70
N LEU A 216 28.84 -10.62 -10.31
CA LEU A 216 30.26 -10.47 -10.59
C LEU A 216 30.98 -9.53 -9.61
N MET A 217 32.16 -9.91 -9.14
CA MET A 217 33.20 -9.01 -8.62
C MET A 217 34.54 -9.30 -9.30
N GLN A 218 35.26 -8.25 -9.66
CA GLN A 218 36.58 -8.34 -10.29
C GLN A 218 37.59 -7.46 -9.57
N ALA A 219 38.83 -7.92 -9.48
CA ALA A 219 39.97 -7.12 -9.03
C ALA A 219 41.16 -7.31 -9.96
N VAL A 220 41.75 -6.21 -10.44
CA VAL A 220 42.91 -6.19 -11.35
C VAL A 220 44.07 -5.50 -10.66
N LYS A 221 45.15 -6.24 -10.41
CA LYS A 221 46.39 -5.74 -9.82
C LYS A 221 47.42 -5.51 -10.92
N ASP A 222 47.83 -4.26 -11.10
CA ASP A 222 48.85 -3.86 -12.08
C ASP A 222 49.79 -2.81 -11.48
N ALA A 223 51.10 -3.00 -11.67
CA ALA A 223 52.15 -2.11 -11.18
C ALA A 223 52.00 -1.67 -9.70
N GLY A 224 51.51 -2.57 -8.84
CA GLY A 224 51.29 -2.30 -7.41
C GLY A 224 50.00 -1.55 -7.06
N THR A 225 49.14 -1.27 -8.04
CA THR A 225 47.80 -0.71 -7.83
C THR A 225 46.74 -1.76 -8.12
N THR A 226 45.77 -1.95 -7.22
CA THR A 226 44.64 -2.85 -7.45
C THR A 226 43.38 -2.03 -7.72
N ARG A 227 42.69 -2.31 -8.81
CA ARG A 227 41.38 -1.73 -9.15
C ARG A 227 40.30 -2.79 -8.99
N HIS A 228 39.20 -2.46 -8.36
CA HIS A 228 38.07 -3.32 -8.09
C HIS A 228 36.85 -2.84 -8.91
N SER A 229 35.96 -3.77 -9.26
CA SER A 229 34.72 -3.45 -9.94
C SER A 229 33.70 -4.59 -9.73
N GLY A 230 32.44 -4.29 -10.00
CA GLY A 230 31.34 -5.26 -9.90
C GLY A 230 30.35 -4.93 -8.79
N ASN A 231 29.74 -5.97 -8.22
CA ASN A 231 28.55 -5.87 -7.40
C ASN A 231 28.83 -6.11 -5.92
N VAL A 232 28.08 -5.44 -5.05
CA VAL A 232 28.11 -5.62 -3.59
C VAL A 232 26.68 -5.61 -3.04
N PRO A 233 26.34 -6.51 -2.08
CA PRO A 233 24.93 -6.75 -1.73
C PRO A 233 24.29 -5.57 -1.00
N ASP A 234 25.10 -4.87 -0.19
CA ASP A 234 24.63 -3.79 0.67
C ASP A 234 25.79 -2.84 1.03
N ALA A 235 25.45 -1.69 1.61
CA ALA A 235 26.43 -0.67 1.99
C ALA A 235 27.35 -1.11 3.13
N GLN A 236 26.92 -2.03 4.01
CA GLN A 236 27.73 -2.53 5.12
C GLN A 236 28.84 -3.47 4.61
N THR A 237 28.52 -4.37 3.69
CA THR A 237 29.49 -5.24 3.02
C THR A 237 30.50 -4.43 2.23
N ARG A 238 30.06 -3.36 1.53
CA ARG A 238 30.97 -2.43 0.86
C ARG A 238 31.92 -1.73 1.84
N ALA A 239 31.41 -1.29 2.98
CA ALA A 239 32.24 -0.69 4.03
C ALA A 239 33.24 -1.69 4.62
N ASN A 240 32.87 -2.96 4.76
CA ASN A 240 33.79 -4.02 5.19
C ASN A 240 34.92 -4.24 4.17
N PHE A 241 34.61 -4.22 2.86
CA PHE A 241 35.62 -4.32 1.81
C PHE A 241 36.59 -3.14 1.77
N ALA A 242 36.21 -1.97 2.26
CA ALA A 242 37.12 -0.82 2.34
C ALA A 242 38.38 -1.10 3.20
N ALA A 243 38.33 -2.06 4.12
CA ALA A 243 39.51 -2.50 4.88
C ALA A 243 40.58 -3.16 4.00
N THR A 244 40.18 -3.79 2.88
CA THR A 244 41.06 -4.48 1.93
C THR A 244 41.32 -3.64 0.68
N MET A 245 40.28 -2.98 0.15
CA MET A 245 40.31 -2.24 -1.13
C MET A 245 40.63 -0.75 -0.96
N GLY A 246 40.54 -0.22 0.26
CA GLY A 246 40.63 1.21 0.53
C GLY A 246 39.45 1.98 -0.08
N ALA A 247 39.71 3.21 -0.56
CA ALA A 247 38.71 4.06 -1.19
C ALA A 247 38.11 3.47 -2.48
N ASP A 248 38.77 2.48 -3.08
CA ASP A 248 38.32 1.83 -4.30
C ASP A 248 37.08 0.94 -4.09
N ALA A 249 36.75 0.59 -2.85
CA ALA A 249 35.49 -0.09 -2.51
C ALA A 249 34.24 0.70 -2.94
N ASP A 250 34.33 2.04 -3.03
CA ASP A 250 33.22 2.89 -3.47
C ASP A 250 32.88 2.73 -4.96
N THR A 251 33.76 2.10 -5.75
CA THR A 251 33.50 1.77 -7.17
C THR A 251 32.56 0.58 -7.35
N LEU A 252 32.30 -0.19 -6.28
CA LEU A 252 31.37 -1.31 -6.31
C LEU A 252 29.92 -0.80 -6.31
N GLU A 253 29.13 -1.34 -7.24
CA GLU A 253 27.72 -1.02 -7.41
C GLU A 253 26.86 -1.90 -6.50
N LEU A 254 25.86 -1.31 -5.85
CA LEU A 254 24.90 -2.09 -5.07
C LEU A 254 24.04 -2.91 -6.02
N ALA A 255 23.95 -4.22 -5.82
CA ALA A 255 23.05 -5.09 -6.56
C ALA A 255 22.59 -6.26 -5.68
N ILE A 256 21.39 -6.77 -5.94
CA ILE A 256 20.96 -8.06 -5.39
C ILE A 256 21.41 -9.21 -6.32
N GLY A 257 21.36 -10.45 -5.83
CA GLY A 257 21.79 -11.64 -6.57
C GLY A 257 23.03 -12.33 -5.99
N MET A 258 23.51 -11.90 -4.81
CA MET A 258 24.60 -12.56 -4.10
C MET A 258 24.27 -14.06 -3.89
N PRO A 259 25.17 -15.00 -4.24
CA PRO A 259 24.86 -16.43 -4.22
C PRO A 259 24.45 -16.98 -2.84
N ASP A 260 25.16 -16.57 -1.79
CA ASP A 260 24.92 -16.96 -0.40
C ASP A 260 25.73 -16.07 0.56
N SER A 261 25.54 -16.27 1.87
CA SER A 261 26.16 -15.48 2.92
C SER A 261 27.67 -15.62 3.06
N ASP A 262 28.28 -16.67 2.49
CA ASP A 262 29.72 -16.91 2.60
C ASP A 262 30.51 -16.11 1.55
N TRP A 263 29.84 -15.64 0.50
CA TRP A 263 30.43 -14.94 -0.64
C TRP A 263 31.34 -13.76 -0.26
N PRO A 264 30.99 -12.85 0.68
CA PRO A 264 31.89 -11.76 1.07
C PRO A 264 33.19 -12.25 1.72
N GLY A 265 33.14 -13.36 2.46
CA GLY A 265 34.32 -14.01 3.04
C GLY A 265 35.22 -14.59 1.95
N VAL A 266 34.61 -15.31 0.99
CA VAL A 266 35.31 -15.87 -0.18
C VAL A 266 36.03 -14.79 -0.98
N VAL A 267 35.36 -13.68 -1.24
CA VAL A 267 35.95 -12.52 -1.92
C VAL A 267 37.16 -12.00 -1.15
N THR A 268 37.04 -11.80 0.15
CA THR A 268 38.13 -11.28 0.99
C THR A 268 39.35 -12.21 0.97
N GLN A 269 39.11 -13.53 1.06
CA GLN A 269 40.17 -14.55 0.99
C GLN A 269 40.83 -14.58 -0.39
N ALA A 270 40.04 -14.51 -1.47
CA ALA A 270 40.56 -14.50 -2.83
C ALA A 270 41.36 -13.22 -3.16
N LEU A 271 40.97 -12.06 -2.60
CA LEU A 271 41.76 -10.83 -2.67
C LEU A 271 43.11 -10.97 -1.96
N GLY A 272 43.14 -11.68 -0.83
CA GLY A 272 44.38 -12.03 -0.14
C GLY A 272 45.32 -12.88 -1.00
N ALA A 273 44.77 -13.79 -1.82
CA ALA A 273 45.53 -14.58 -2.78
C ALA A 273 46.09 -13.71 -3.93
N LEU A 274 45.28 -12.79 -4.48
CA LEU A 274 45.74 -11.81 -5.48
C LEU A 274 46.86 -10.92 -4.93
N ASP A 275 46.84 -10.59 -3.63
CA ASP A 275 47.87 -9.75 -3.04
C ASP A 275 49.26 -10.42 -3.01
N GLN A 276 49.33 -11.75 -2.99
CA GLN A 276 50.59 -12.49 -3.10
C GLN A 276 51.24 -12.39 -4.49
N LEU A 277 50.50 -11.95 -5.52
CA LEU A 277 50.98 -11.85 -6.89
C LEU A 277 51.64 -10.49 -7.19
N GLU A 278 52.57 -10.48 -8.15
CA GLU A 278 53.18 -9.24 -8.67
C GLU A 278 52.14 -8.41 -9.43
N GLY A 279 51.30 -9.09 -10.20
CA GLY A 279 50.15 -8.56 -10.92
C GLY A 279 49.26 -9.69 -11.41
N GLY A 280 47.98 -9.41 -11.61
CA GLY A 280 47.00 -10.43 -11.94
C GLY A 280 45.57 -9.91 -11.94
N GLU A 281 44.65 -10.82 -12.25
CA GLU A 281 43.21 -10.59 -12.28
C GLU A 281 42.51 -11.66 -11.45
N LEU A 282 41.71 -11.21 -10.50
CA LEU A 282 40.74 -12.01 -9.78
C LEU A 282 39.35 -11.74 -10.36
N ARG A 283 38.63 -12.81 -10.69
CA ARG A 283 37.22 -12.76 -11.09
C ARG A 283 36.42 -13.72 -10.22
N VAL A 284 35.41 -13.21 -9.54
CA VAL A 284 34.43 -13.99 -8.78
C VAL A 284 33.09 -13.86 -9.49
N ASP A 285 32.69 -14.91 -10.20
CA ASP A 285 31.47 -14.99 -11.00
C ASP A 285 30.50 -15.96 -10.32
N ASP A 286 29.49 -15.42 -9.64
CA ASP A 286 28.67 -16.16 -8.68
C ASP A 286 29.55 -16.91 -7.67
N ARG A 287 29.66 -18.25 -7.79
CA ARG A 287 30.50 -19.12 -6.95
C ARG A 287 31.82 -19.55 -7.61
N MET A 288 32.06 -19.18 -8.86
CA MET A 288 33.27 -19.56 -9.60
C MET A 288 34.36 -18.51 -9.39
N ILE A 289 35.47 -18.90 -8.75
CA ILE A 289 36.63 -18.04 -8.59
C ILE A 289 37.65 -18.36 -9.68
N THR A 290 38.10 -17.33 -10.40
CA THR A 290 39.21 -17.43 -11.34
C THR A 290 40.29 -16.44 -10.93
N LEU A 291 41.51 -16.93 -10.71
CA LEU A 291 42.68 -16.11 -10.42
C LEU A 291 43.75 -16.35 -11.50
N THR A 292 44.10 -15.31 -12.22
CA THR A 292 45.18 -15.34 -13.22
C THR A 292 46.25 -14.34 -12.85
N GLY A 293 47.52 -14.62 -13.16
CA GLY A 293 48.57 -13.63 -12.91
C GLY A 293 50.00 -14.15 -12.89
N VAL A 294 50.89 -13.31 -12.39
CA VAL A 294 52.33 -13.56 -12.30
C VAL A 294 52.79 -13.47 -10.85
N ALA A 295 53.43 -14.52 -10.36
CA ALA A 295 54.07 -14.54 -9.04
C ALA A 295 55.56 -14.19 -9.16
N ARG A 296 56.15 -13.53 -8.15
CA ARG A 296 57.58 -13.19 -8.16
C ARG A 296 58.46 -14.39 -7.87
N SER A 297 57.90 -15.40 -7.19
CA SER A 297 58.58 -16.64 -6.86
C SER A 297 57.61 -17.83 -6.85
N PRO A 298 58.14 -19.07 -6.96
CA PRO A 298 57.32 -20.28 -6.77
C PRO A 298 56.68 -20.40 -5.39
N LEU A 299 57.26 -19.76 -4.37
CA LEU A 299 56.70 -19.77 -3.00
C LEU A 299 55.43 -18.94 -2.92
N GLU A 300 55.42 -17.75 -3.53
CA GLU A 300 54.24 -16.89 -3.63
C GLU A 300 53.12 -17.56 -4.45
N GLN A 301 53.48 -18.25 -5.54
CA GLN A 301 52.52 -19.06 -6.31
C GLN A 301 51.85 -20.12 -5.43
N ALA A 302 52.65 -20.92 -4.70
CA ALA A 302 52.12 -21.96 -3.83
C ALA A 302 51.25 -21.39 -2.69
N ALA A 303 51.59 -20.20 -2.17
CA ALA A 303 50.80 -19.52 -1.17
C ALA A 303 49.44 -19.04 -1.71
N ALA A 304 49.40 -18.48 -2.92
CA ALA A 304 48.17 -18.06 -3.58
C ALA A 304 47.25 -19.26 -3.89
N GLU A 305 47.82 -20.35 -4.41
CA GLU A 305 47.08 -21.59 -4.68
C GLU A 305 46.54 -22.23 -3.39
N ALA A 306 47.33 -22.27 -2.33
CA ALA A 306 46.91 -22.78 -1.02
C ALA A 306 45.76 -21.95 -0.43
N ALA A 307 45.82 -20.61 -0.55
CA ALA A 307 44.76 -19.73 -0.07
C ALA A 307 43.42 -19.97 -0.78
N LEU A 308 43.43 -20.32 -2.07
CA LEU A 308 42.23 -20.66 -2.83
C LEU A 308 41.75 -22.10 -2.62
N ALA A 309 42.64 -23.00 -2.23
CA ALA A 309 42.28 -24.39 -1.90
C ALA A 309 41.51 -24.51 -0.57
N ASP A 310 41.67 -23.53 0.33
CA ASP A 310 41.01 -23.44 1.64
C ASP A 310 39.67 -22.67 1.57
N LEU A 311 39.09 -22.51 0.38
CA LEU A 311 37.78 -21.88 0.22
C LEU A 311 36.64 -22.81 0.72
N PRO A 312 35.51 -22.24 1.17
CA PRO A 312 34.34 -23.01 1.58
C PRO A 312 33.84 -23.97 0.50
N GLU A 313 33.22 -25.07 0.91
CA GLU A 313 32.60 -26.01 -0.03
C GLU A 313 31.59 -25.31 -0.95
N GLY A 314 31.61 -25.65 -2.23
CA GLY A 314 30.72 -25.04 -3.24
C GLY A 314 31.32 -23.88 -4.03
N TYR A 315 32.57 -23.48 -3.71
CA TYR A 315 33.31 -22.44 -4.42
C TYR A 315 34.47 -23.01 -5.25
N PRO A 316 34.23 -23.48 -6.48
CA PRO A 316 35.31 -23.93 -7.35
C PRO A 316 36.27 -22.79 -7.68
N ALA A 317 37.56 -23.03 -7.50
CA ALA A 317 38.62 -22.11 -7.88
C ALA A 317 39.39 -22.64 -9.12
N ARG A 318 39.68 -21.76 -10.06
CA ARG A 318 40.60 -21.98 -11.18
C ARG A 318 41.76 -21.01 -11.09
N THR A 319 42.97 -21.53 -11.15
CA THR A 319 44.19 -20.75 -11.11
C THR A 319 44.96 -20.90 -12.42
N ASP A 320 45.46 -19.78 -12.96
CA ASP A 320 46.43 -19.74 -14.05
C ASP A 320 47.53 -18.75 -13.66
N ILE A 321 48.51 -19.23 -12.89
CA ILE A 321 49.57 -18.41 -12.29
C ILE A 321 50.91 -18.84 -12.86
N THR A 322 51.67 -17.88 -13.37
CA THR A 322 53.04 -18.10 -13.86
C THR A 322 54.05 -17.51 -12.88
N ALA A 323 54.94 -18.33 -12.31
CA ALA A 323 56.05 -17.82 -11.49
C ALA A 323 57.24 -17.36 -12.35
N ARG A 324 57.81 -16.19 -12.04
CA ARG A 324 59.11 -15.82 -12.61
C ARG A 324 60.19 -16.74 -12.04
N ILE A 325 60.84 -17.50 -12.90
CA ILE A 325 62.05 -18.23 -12.54
C ILE A 325 63.20 -17.24 -12.64
N ALA A 326 63.77 -16.84 -11.51
CA ALA A 326 65.03 -16.12 -11.49
C ALA A 326 66.10 -17.04 -12.10
N LEU A 327 66.46 -16.80 -13.37
CA LEU A 327 67.66 -17.39 -13.95
C LEU A 327 68.84 -16.86 -13.13
N ALA A 328 69.47 -17.75 -12.35
CA ALA A 328 70.77 -17.46 -11.75
C ALA A 328 71.70 -17.03 -12.88
N GLN A 329 72.08 -15.75 -12.91
CA GLN A 329 73.12 -15.30 -13.82
C GLN A 329 74.46 -15.90 -13.34
N PRO A 330 75.26 -16.44 -14.27
CA PRO A 330 76.50 -17.16 -13.96
C PRO A 330 77.58 -16.26 -13.33
#